data_AF-A0A5N6BZE7-F1
#
_entry.id   AF-A0A5N6BZE7-F1
#
_cell.length_a   1.000
_cell.length_b   1.000
_cell.length_c   1.000
_cell.angle_alpha   90.00
_cell.angle_beta   90.00
_cell.angle_gamma   90.00
#
_symmetry.space_group_name_H-M   'P 1'
#
loop_
_entity.id
_entity.type
_entity.pdbx_description
1 polymer ?
#
loop_
_entity_poly.entity_id
_entity_poly.type
_entity_poly.pdbx_seq_one_letter_code
_entity_poly.pdbx_strand_id
1 'polypeptide(L)' 'MIVDRATREHEDNLVLFRAVHEVAVRHAGAPYHQVISALTADLPGTPRLAADELRRIAEEISLGRDPSGL' A
#
# COMPACT_ATOMS: atom_id res chain seq x y z
N MET A 1 30.97 1.47 -5.02
CA MET A 1 29.83 2.35 -4.71
C MET A 1 28.67 1.45 -4.30
N ILE A 2 28.48 1.21 -3.00
CA ILE A 2 27.50 0.24 -2.44
C ILE A 2 26.31 0.99 -1.81
N VAL A 3 26.14 2.28 -2.14
CA VAL A 3 25.10 3.15 -1.56
C VAL A 3 23.80 3.13 -2.39
N ASP A 4 23.84 2.67 -3.64
CA ASP A 4 22.72 2.87 -4.58
C ASP A 4 21.51 1.95 -4.40
N ARG A 5 21.69 0.71 -3.93
CA ARG A 5 20.59 -0.27 -3.92
C ARG A 5 19.69 -0.15 -2.69
N ALA A 6 20.29 -0.07 -1.50
CA ALA A 6 19.53 0.02 -0.26
C ALA A 6 18.75 1.34 -0.14
N THR A 7 19.32 2.44 -0.65
CA THR A 7 18.63 3.74 -0.68
C THR A 7 17.46 3.73 -1.66
N ARG A 8 17.60 3.12 -2.85
CA ARG A 8 16.48 2.96 -3.79
C ARG A 8 15.39 2.05 -3.26
N GLU A 9 15.74 0.91 -2.68
CA GLU A 9 14.75 0.01 -2.05
C GLU A 9 14.02 0.71 -0.90
N HIS A 10 14.69 1.59 -0.16
CA HIS A 10 14.05 2.39 0.89
C HIS A 10 13.10 3.46 0.32
N GLU A 11 13.50 4.17 -0.74
CA GLU A 11 12.66 5.17 -1.42
C GLU A 11 11.42 4.52 -2.07
N ASP A 12 11.60 3.39 -2.76
CA ASP A 12 10.53 2.60 -3.38
C ASP A 12 9.52 2.12 -2.32
N ASN A 13 10.01 1.65 -1.17
CA ASN A 13 9.16 1.26 -0.05
C ASN A 13 8.41 2.46 0.54
N LEU A 14 9.04 3.64 0.67
CA LEU A 14 8.38 4.85 1.15
C LEU A 14 7.24 5.30 0.23
N VAL A 15 7.44 5.24 -1.09
CA VAL A 15 6.39 5.54 -2.08
C VAL A 15 5.24 4.55 -1.92
N LEU A 16 5.55 3.27 -1.77
CA LEU A 16 4.55 2.24 -1.52
C LEU A 16 3.73 2.51 -0.24
N PHE A 17 4.41 2.78 0.88
CA PHE A 17 3.75 3.06 2.16
C PHE A 17 2.84 4.29 2.08
N ARG A 18 3.29 5.37 1.43
CA ARG A 18 2.48 6.57 1.22
C ARG A 18 1.22 6.28 0.40
N ALA A 19 1.35 5.53 -0.70
CA ALA A 19 0.20 5.15 -1.52
C ALA A 19 -0.82 4.32 -0.71
N VAL A 20 -0.35 3.34 0.07
CA VAL A 20 -1.22 2.53 0.95
C VAL A 20 -1.91 3.40 1.99
N HIS A 21 -1.18 4.31 2.64
CA HIS A 21 -1.73 5.23 3.63
C HIS A 21 -2.80 6.16 3.04
N GLU A 22 -2.56 6.73 1.86
CA GLU A 22 -3.55 7.58 1.20
C GLU A 22 -4.84 6.83 0.87
N VAL A 23 -4.74 5.56 0.45
CA VAL A 23 -5.91 4.70 0.25
C VAL A 23 -6.58 4.40 1.59
N ALA A 24 -5.82 4.10 2.64
CA ALA A 24 -6.34 3.85 3.97
C ALA A 24 -7.13 5.05 4.51
N VAL A 25 -6.58 6.26 4.44
CA VAL A 25 -7.24 7.50 4.90
C VAL A 25 -8.52 7.78 4.10
N ARG A 26 -8.51 7.54 2.79
CA ARG A 26 -9.67 7.82 1.91
C ARG A 26 -10.77 6.75 2.00
N HIS A 27 -10.41 5.50 2.27
CA HIS A 27 -11.31 4.34 2.17
C HIS A 27 -11.43 3.54 3.47
N ALA A 28 -10.97 4.06 4.61
CA ALA A 28 -11.15 3.42 5.91
C ALA A 28 -12.63 3.12 6.18
N GLY A 29 -12.96 1.87 6.46
CA GLY A 29 -14.34 1.42 6.69
C GLY A 29 -15.16 1.24 5.41
N ALA A 30 -14.59 1.49 4.24
CA ALA A 30 -15.24 1.21 2.96
C ALA A 30 -15.30 -0.30 2.68
N PRO A 31 -16.20 -0.77 1.81
CA PRO A 31 -16.25 -2.17 1.43
C PRO A 31 -14.95 -2.64 0.76
N TYR A 32 -14.51 -3.85 1.10
CA TYR A 32 -13.31 -4.50 0.56
C TYR A 32 -13.10 -4.34 -0.96
N HIS A 33 -14.17 -4.53 -1.76
CA HIS A 33 -14.09 -4.45 -3.22
C HIS A 33 -13.77 -3.03 -3.72
N GLN A 34 -14.16 -1.99 -2.98
CA GLN A 34 -13.77 -0.61 -3.30
C GLN A 34 -12.31 -0.37 -2.94
N VAL A 35 -11.89 -0.87 -1.78
CA VAL A 35 -10.51 -0.72 -1.31
C VAL A 35 -9.52 -1.44 -2.23
N ILE A 36 -9.78 -2.69 -2.62
CA ILE A 36 -8.90 -3.45 -3.52
C ILE A 36 -8.81 -2.79 -4.90
N SER A 37 -9.92 -2.21 -5.39
CA SER A 37 -9.93 -1.47 -6.65
C SER A 37 -9.09 -0.20 -6.55
N ALA A 38 -9.20 0.53 -5.44
CA ALA A 38 -8.42 1.74 -5.19
C ALA A 38 -6.92 1.40 -5.05
N LEU A 39 -6.56 0.37 -4.28
CA LEU A 39 -5.18 -0.11 -4.18
C LEU A 39 -4.62 -0.50 -5.56
N THR A 40 -5.38 -1.24 -6.36
CA THR A 40 -4.90 -1.68 -7.69
C THR A 40 -4.70 -0.50 -8.65
N ALA A 41 -5.46 0.59 -8.48
CA ALA A 41 -5.35 1.79 -9.30
C ALA A 41 -4.24 2.75 -8.83
N ASP A 42 -4.10 2.93 -7.51
CA ASP A 42 -3.22 3.95 -6.91
C ASP A 42 -1.83 3.41 -6.53
N LEU A 43 -1.65 2.08 -6.44
CA LEU A 43 -0.35 1.49 -6.12
C LEU A 43 0.64 1.64 -7.29
N PRO A 44 1.90 2.01 -7.00
CA PRO A 44 2.93 2.07 -8.01
C PRO A 44 3.22 0.66 -8.57
N GLY A 45 3.50 0.57 -9.88
CA GLY A 45 3.79 -0.70 -10.55
C GLY A 45 5.05 -1.42 -10.05
N THR A 46 5.87 -0.74 -9.25
CA THR A 46 7.03 -1.23 -8.49
C THR A 46 7.22 -0.33 -7.26
N PRO A 47 7.48 -0.89 -6.06
CA PRO A 47 7.59 -2.32 -5.76
C PRO A 47 6.22 -3.01 -5.78
N ARG A 48 6.15 -4.19 -6.41
CA ARG A 48 4.88 -4.95 -6.50
C ARG A 48 4.65 -5.69 -5.20
N LEU A 49 3.56 -5.34 -4.51
CA LEU A 49 3.00 -6.16 -3.45
C LEU A 49 2.55 -7.50 -4.02
N ALA A 50 2.76 -8.57 -3.26
CA ALA A 50 2.18 -9.86 -3.60
C ALA A 50 0.64 -9.78 -3.54
N ALA A 51 -0.06 -10.57 -4.36
CA ALA A 51 -1.51 -10.55 -4.41
C ALA A 51 -2.16 -10.88 -3.04
N ASP A 52 -1.54 -11.74 -2.23
CA ASP A 52 -2.01 -12.04 -0.87
C ASP A 52 -1.85 -10.84 0.08
N GLU A 53 -0.75 -10.10 -0.06
CA GLU A 53 -0.45 -8.94 0.76
C GLU A 53 -1.40 -7.78 0.44
N LEU A 54 -1.66 -7.55 -0.84
CA LEU A 54 -2.63 -6.56 -1.33
C LEU A 54 -4.05 -6.87 -0.83
N ARG A 55 -4.44 -8.15 -0.81
CA ARG A 55 -5.71 -8.61 -0.22
C ARG A 55 -5.77 -8.34 1.29
N ARG A 56 -4.69 -8.61 2.02
CA ARG A 56 -4.63 -8.37 3.48
C ARG A 56 -4.73 -6.88 3.81
N ILE A 57 -4.02 -6.03 3.08
CA ILE A 57 -4.08 -4.57 3.22
C ILE A 57 -5.51 -4.08 2.96
N ALA A 58 -6.16 -4.57 1.92
CA ALA A 58 -7.53 -4.19 1.60
C ALA A 58 -8.53 -4.59 2.72
N GLU A 59 -8.32 -5.75 3.34
CA GLU A 59 -9.15 -6.21 4.46
C GLU A 59 -8.97 -5.32 5.70
N GLU A 60 -7.74 -5.01 6.09
CA GLU A 60 -7.48 -4.14 7.25
C GLU A 60 -8.06 -2.72 7.04
N ILE A 61 -7.89 -2.13 5.85
CA ILE A 61 -8.48 -0.83 5.52
C ILE A 61 -10.01 -0.91 5.54
N SER A 62 -10.59 -2.00 5.03
CA SER A 62 -12.05 -2.22 5.08
C SER A 62 -12.57 -2.33 6.52
N LEU A 63 -11.75 -2.87 7.44
CA LEU A 63 -12.01 -2.89 8.88
C LEU A 63 -11.77 -1.52 9.56
N GLY A 64 -11.38 -0.49 8.81
CA GLY A 64 -11.10 0.84 9.32
C GLY A 64 -9.73 0.98 10.00
N ARG A 65 -8.81 0.05 9.73
CA ARG A 65 -7.45 0.07 10.27
C ARG A 65 -6.48 0.60 9.24
N ASP A 66 -5.39 1.18 9.71
CA ASP A 66 -4.30 1.64 8.86
C ASP A 66 -3.15 0.62 8.85
N PRO A 67 -2.99 -0.17 7.76
CA PRO A 67 -1.90 -1.13 7.64
C PRO A 67 -0.57 -0.50 7.20
N SER A 68 -0.52 0.81 6.89
CA SER A 68 0.71 1.49 6.46
C SER A 68 1.76 1.62 7.57
N GLY A 69 1.34 1.53 8.84
CA GLY A 69 2.24 1.61 10.00
C GLY A 69 2.88 3.00 10.21
N LEU A 70 2.34 4.04 9.57
CA LEU A 70 2.71 5.45 9.78
C LEU A 70 2.17 6.02 11.10
#